data_AF-A0A1Y4MRL0-F1
#
_entry.id   AF-A0A1Y4MRL0-F1
#
_cell.length_a   1.000
_cell.length_b   1.000
_cell.length_c   1.000
_cell.angle_alpha   90.00
_cell.angle_beta   90.00
_cell.angle_gamma   90.00
#
_symmetry.space_group_name_H-M   'P 1'
#
loop_
_entity.id
_entity.type
_entity.pdbx_description
1 polymer ?
#
loop_
_entity_poly.entity_id
_entity_poly.type
_entity_poly.pdbx_seq_one_letter_code
_entity_poly.pdbx_strand_id
1 'polypeptide(L)'
;MCDSETAVSIIKEYVDRYLFSPSFSWPKNEFEKRSYSQWAAYEIINRIMDKPFEMPICIIESFICEMAMYACYGEDEHRSLIFQTAVETAEELILLFV
;
A
#
# COMPACT_ATOMS: atom_id res chain seq x y z
N MET A 1 -10.90 -11.83 13.97
CA MET A 1 -9.61 -11.12 13.97
C MET A 1 -8.77 -11.82 12.91
N CYS A 2 -8.39 -11.10 11.85
CA CYS A 2 -7.50 -11.63 10.82
C CYS A 2 -6.09 -11.73 11.41
N ASP A 3 -5.50 -12.92 11.42
CA ASP A 3 -4.10 -13.11 11.84
C ASP A 3 -3.13 -12.64 10.75
N SER A 4 -1.85 -12.52 11.09
CA SER A 4 -0.82 -12.02 10.18
C SER A 4 -0.67 -12.87 8.91
N GLU A 5 -0.79 -14.20 9.00
CA GLU A 5 -0.66 -15.09 7.83
C GLU A 5 -1.83 -14.91 6.85
N THR A 6 -3.04 -14.84 7.40
CA THR A 6 -4.25 -14.59 6.62
C THR A 6 -4.19 -13.22 5.97
N ALA A 7 -3.76 -12.19 6.70
CA ALA A 7 -3.64 -10.84 6.18
C ALA A 7 -2.62 -10.73 5.05
N VAL A 8 -1.43 -11.33 5.23
CA VAL A 8 -0.40 -11.37 4.18
C VAL A 8 -0.92 -12.09 2.93
N SER A 9 -1.69 -13.17 3.09
CA SER A 9 -2.26 -13.92 1.97
C SER A 9 -3.30 -13.10 1.20
N ILE A 10 -4.19 -12.39 1.90
CA ILE A 10 -5.19 -11.49 1.30
C ILE A 10 -4.50 -10.38 0.49
N ILE A 11 -3.47 -9.74 1.07
CA ILE A 11 -2.77 -8.64 0.39
C ILE A 11 -2.01 -9.15 -0.84
N LYS A 12 -1.35 -10.32 -0.75
CA LYS A 12 -0.69 -10.94 -1.92
C LYS A 12 -1.68 -11.24 -3.04
N GLU A 13 -2.86 -11.77 -2.70
CA GLU A 13 -3.91 -12.01 -3.69
C GLU A 13 -4.41 -10.71 -4.33
N TYR A 14 -4.57 -9.64 -3.56
CA TYR A 14 -4.89 -8.32 -4.11
C TYR A 14 -3.80 -7.82 -5.06
N VAL A 15 -2.52 -7.97 -4.70
CA VAL A 15 -1.39 -7.59 -5.57
C VAL A 15 -1.43 -8.36 -6.88
N ASP A 16 -1.61 -9.67 -6.83
CA ASP A 16 -1.62 -10.52 -8.02
C ASP A 16 -2.80 -10.21 -8.95
N ARG A 17 -3.98 -9.89 -8.38
CA ARG A 17 -5.19 -9.62 -9.16
C ARG A 17 -5.26 -8.19 -9.71
N TYR A 18 -4.84 -7.21 -8.93
CA TYR A 18 -5.12 -5.78 -9.21
C TYR A 18 -3.85 -4.96 -9.44
N LEU A 19 -2.73 -5.33 -8.83
CA LEU A 19 -1.45 -4.63 -8.93
C LEU A 19 -0.43 -5.39 -9.77
N PHE A 20 -0.86 -5.90 -10.92
CA PHE A 20 0.03 -6.55 -11.89
C PHE A 20 1.16 -5.61 -12.35
N SER A 21 2.27 -6.22 -12.78
CA SER A 21 3.48 -5.50 -13.19
C SER A 21 3.20 -4.50 -14.31
N PRO A 22 3.63 -3.23 -14.16
CA PRO A 22 3.42 -2.23 -15.19
C PRO A 22 4.25 -2.54 -16.44
N SER A 23 3.72 -2.22 -17.62
CA SER A 23 4.44 -2.39 -18.89
C SER A 23 5.28 -1.15 -19.20
N PHE A 24 6.48 -1.35 -19.76
CA PHE A 24 7.32 -0.26 -20.28
C PHE A 24 6.66 0.58 -21.38
N SER A 25 5.59 0.08 -22.00
CA SER A 25 4.81 0.81 -22.99
C SER A 25 3.79 1.77 -22.38
N TRP A 26 3.61 1.77 -21.06
CA TRP A 26 2.63 2.63 -20.39
C TRP A 26 3.09 4.08 -20.30
N PRO A 27 2.15 5.04 -20.22
CA PRO A 27 2.47 6.41 -19.86
C PRO A 27 3.23 6.45 -18.53
N LYS A 28 4.25 7.32 -18.45
CA LYS A 28 5.14 7.44 -17.28
C LYS A 28 4.38 7.54 -15.96
N ASN A 29 3.35 8.39 -15.90
CA ASN A 29 2.54 8.59 -14.69
C ASN A 29 1.79 7.32 -14.27
N GLU A 30 1.22 6.57 -15.23
CA GLU A 30 0.51 5.32 -14.92
C GLU A 30 1.47 4.21 -14.46
N PHE A 31 2.65 4.14 -15.10
CA PHE A 31 3.73 3.25 -14.69
C PHE A 31 4.20 3.54 -13.27
N GLU A 32 4.46 4.80 -12.95
CA GLU A 32 4.90 5.25 -11.62
C GLU A 32 3.83 4.96 -10.57
N LYS A 33 2.58 5.36 -10.80
CA LYS A 33 1.45 5.06 -9.89
C LYS A 33 1.33 3.57 -9.60
N ARG A 34 1.36 2.72 -10.64
CA ARG A 34 1.31 1.27 -10.45
C ARG A 34 2.48 0.75 -9.63
N SER A 35 3.69 1.27 -9.89
CA SER A 35 4.89 0.89 -9.14
C SER A 35 4.78 1.28 -7.66
N TYR A 36 4.25 2.47 -7.36
CA TYR A 36 4.04 2.94 -5.99
C TYR A 36 2.94 2.17 -5.26
N SER A 37 1.86 1.79 -5.94
CA SER A 37 0.84 0.89 -5.36
C SER A 37 1.42 -0.47 -5.00
N GLN A 38 2.24 -1.07 -5.89
CA GLN A 38 2.92 -2.34 -5.58
C GLN A 38 3.84 -2.20 -4.38
N TRP A 39 4.65 -1.14 -4.34
CA TRP A 39 5.51 -0.84 -3.20
C TRP A 39 4.70 -0.71 -1.90
N ALA A 40 3.61 0.05 -1.89
CA ALA A 40 2.78 0.25 -0.71
C ALA A 40 2.21 -1.07 -0.17
N ALA A 41 1.70 -1.94 -1.05
CA ALA A 41 1.18 -3.23 -0.65
C ALA A 41 2.26 -4.15 -0.02
N TYR A 42 3.47 -4.18 -0.60
CA TYR A 42 4.58 -4.96 -0.05
C TYR A 42 5.13 -4.35 1.25
N GLU A 43 5.14 -3.03 1.39
CA GLU A 43 5.53 -2.36 2.62
C GLU A 43 4.57 -2.68 3.77
N ILE A 44 3.26 -2.71 3.50
CA ILE A 44 2.26 -3.15 4.48
C ILE A 44 2.50 -4.62 4.88
N ILE A 45 2.77 -5.51 3.92
CA ILE A 45 3.11 -6.92 4.20
C ILE A 45 4.32 -7.00 5.13
N ASN A 46 5.39 -6.24 4.86
CA ASN A 46 6.59 -6.21 5.71
C ASN A 46 6.24 -5.75 7.13
N ARG A 47 5.48 -4.66 7.27
CA ARG A 47 5.06 -4.14 8.58
C ARG A 47 4.21 -5.14 9.38
N ILE A 48 3.34 -5.90 8.71
CA ILE A 48 2.56 -6.99 9.35
C ILE A 48 3.48 -8.11 9.84
N MET A 49 4.46 -8.52 9.04
CA MET A 49 5.41 -9.57 9.42
C MET A 49 6.34 -9.13 10.55
N ASP A 50 6.72 -7.85 10.60
CA ASP A 50 7.58 -7.27 11.65
C ASP A 50 6.84 -7.09 12.99
N LYS A 51 5.50 -7.07 12.96
CA LYS A 51 4.66 -6.83 14.14
C LYS A 51 3.54 -7.89 14.27
N PRO A 52 3.89 -9.17 14.49
CA PRO A 52 2.93 -10.28 14.45
C PRO A 52 1.86 -10.26 15.57
N PHE A 53 2.04 -9.42 16.59
CA PHE A 53 1.08 -9.26 17.69
C PHE A 53 0.16 -8.05 17.52
N GLU A 54 0.42 -7.18 16.55
CA GLU A 54 -0.43 -6.05 16.24
C GLU A 54 -1.50 -6.46 15.23
N MET A 55 -2.72 -5.94 15.37
CA MET A 55 -3.79 -6.26 14.44
C MET A 55 -3.44 -5.72 13.05
N PRO A 56 -3.56 -6.51 11.96
CA PRO A 56 -3.27 -6.05 10.61
C PRO A 56 -4.02 -4.77 10.23
N ILE A 57 -5.27 -4.61 10.67
CA ILE A 57 -6.06 -3.40 10.42
C ILE A 57 -5.41 -2.15 11.03
N CYS A 58 -4.89 -2.22 12.26
CA CYS A 58 -4.21 -1.10 12.92
C CYS A 58 -2.89 -0.75 12.23
N ILE A 59 -2.19 -1.75 11.67
CA ILE A 59 -0.97 -1.54 10.89
C ILE A 59 -1.31 -0.79 9.59
N ILE A 60 -2.39 -1.18 8.90
CA ILE A 60 -2.84 -0.51 7.67
C ILE A 60 -3.31 0.92 7.98
N GLU A 61 -4.08 1.14 9.05
CA GLU A 61 -4.51 2.47 9.50
C GLU A 61 -3.30 3.37 9.81
N SER A 62 -2.31 2.85 10.54
CA SER A 62 -1.09 3.58 10.87
C SER A 62 -0.30 3.93 9.61
N PHE A 63 -0.23 3.01 8.64
CA PHE A 63 0.40 3.25 7.34
C PHE A 63 -0.32 4.37 6.57
N ILE A 64 -1.66 4.35 6.51
CA ILE A 64 -2.46 5.41 5.88
C ILE A 64 -2.14 6.77 6.50
N CYS A 65 -2.18 6.86 7.84
CA CYS A 65 -1.88 8.12 8.53
C CYS A 65 -0.47 8.62 8.25
N GLU A 66 0.54 7.74 8.27
CA GLU A 66 1.93 8.10 8.01
C GLU A 66 2.14 8.59 6.56
N MET A 67 1.60 7.87 5.58
CA MET A 67 1.70 8.27 4.17
C MET A 67 0.93 9.56 3.89
N ALA A 68 -0.24 9.77 4.50
CA ALA A 68 -1.00 11.01 4.37
C ALA A 68 -0.20 12.21 4.90
N MET A 69 0.50 12.05 6.03
CA MET A 69 1.38 13.09 6.56
C MET A 69 2.53 13.38 5.57
N TYR A 70 3.18 12.36 5.02
CA TYR A 70 4.25 12.56 4.04
C TYR A 70 3.76 13.19 2.74
N ALA A 71 2.53 12.88 2.29
CA ALA A 71 1.92 13.52 1.14
C ALA A 71 1.67 15.02 1.38
N CYS A 72 1.19 15.38 2.58
CA CYS A 72 0.91 16.78 2.95
C CYS A 72 2.17 17.64 3.12
N TYR A 73 3.28 17.07 3.62
CA TYR A 73 4.55 17.80 3.82
C TYR A 73 5.55 17.60 2.68
N GLY A 74 5.14 16.97 1.57
CA GLY A 74 5.98 16.78 0.40
C GLY A 74 6.51 18.11 -0.16
N GLU A 75 7.83 18.22 -0.28
CA GLU A 75 8.49 19.40 -0.84
C GLU A 75 8.33 19.53 -2.36
N ASP A 76 7.95 18.43 -3.03
CA ASP A 76 7.80 18.35 -4.49
C ASP A 76 6.64 17.43 -4.90
N GLU A 77 6.07 17.69 -6.08
CA GLU A 77 4.92 16.96 -6.64
C GLU A 77 5.16 15.46 -6.79
N HIS A 78 6.41 15.04 -7.00
CA HIS A 78 6.75 13.64 -7.17
C HIS A 78 6.70 12.88 -5.85
N ARG A 79 7.19 13.47 -4.75
CA ARG A 79 7.01 12.91 -3.39
C ARG A 79 5.53 12.82 -3.03
N SER A 80 4.77 13.88 -3.29
CA SER A 80 3.33 13.86 -3.08
C SER A 80 2.66 12.74 -3.88
N LEU A 81 3.07 12.49 -5.12
CA LEU A 81 2.55 11.39 -5.94
C LEU A 81 2.81 10.01 -5.31
N ILE A 82 4.02 9.75 -4.82
CA ILE A 82 4.37 8.46 -4.17
C ILE A 82 3.44 8.21 -2.99
N PHE A 83 3.40 9.17 -2.05
CA PHE A 83 2.70 8.98 -0.78
C PHE A 83 1.19 9.02 -0.95
N GLN A 84 0.66 9.88 -1.83
CA GLN A 84 -0.77 9.90 -2.15
C GLN A 84 -1.21 8.58 -2.79
N THR A 85 -0.42 8.03 -3.72
CA THR A 85 -0.71 6.71 -4.32
C THR A 85 -0.69 5.60 -3.28
N ALA A 86 0.22 5.68 -2.31
CA ALA A 86 0.29 4.72 -1.20
C ALA A 86 -0.92 4.80 -0.26
N VAL A 87 -1.41 6.01 0.05
CA VAL A 87 -2.66 6.24 0.79
C VAL A 87 -3.82 5.58 0.08
N GLU A 88 -4.05 5.92 -1.20
CA GLU A 88 -5.15 5.38 -1.99
C GLU A 88 -5.12 3.85 -2.05
N THR A 89 -3.93 3.26 -2.24
CA THR A 89 -3.76 1.80 -2.26
C THR A 89 -4.10 1.17 -0.91
N ALA A 90 -3.68 1.80 0.19
CA ALA A 90 -3.94 1.29 1.54
C ALA A 90 -5.42 1.45 1.95
N GLU A 91 -6.09 2.52 1.52
CA GLU A 91 -7.53 2.72 1.68
C GLU A 91 -8.35 1.69 0.90
N GLU A 92 -7.88 1.20 -0.25
CA GLU A 92 -8.52 0.05 -0.92
C GLU A 92 -8.26 -1.27 -0.16
N LEU A 93 -7.03 -1.49 0.28
CA LEU A 93 -6.65 -2.71 0.99
C LEU A 93 -7.39 -2.89 2.31
N ILE A 94 -7.59 -1.82 3.08
CA ILE A 94 -8.26 -1.91 4.39
C ILE A 94 -9.70 -2.40 4.26
N LEU A 95 -10.36 -2.14 3.12
CA LEU A 95 -11.72 -2.61 2.84
C LEU A 95 -11.83 -4.13 2.73
N LEU A 96 -10.71 -4.84 2.56
CA LEU A 96 -10.67 -6.30 2.55
C LEU A 96 -10.72 -6.91 3.96
N PHE A 97 -10.65 -6.09 5.01
CA PHE A 97 -10.54 -6.50 6.41
C PHE A 97 -11.74 -6.09 7.28
N VAL A 98 -12.77 -5.49 6.68
CA VAL A 98 -14.02 -5.05 7.33
C VAL A 98 -15.14 -6.10 7.18
#